data_AF-A0A497B732-F1
#
_entry.id   AF-A0A497B732-F1
#
_cell.length_a   1.000
_cell.length_b   1.000
_cell.length_c   1.000
_cell.angle_alpha   90.00
_cell.angle_beta   90.00
_cell.angle_gamma   90.00
#
_symmetry.space_group_name_H-M   'P 1'
#
loop_
_entity.id
_entity.type
_entity.pdbx_description
1 polymer ?
#
loop_
_entity_poly.entity_id
_entity_poly.type
_entity_poly.pdbx_seq_one_letter_code
_entity_poly.pdbx_strand_id
1 'polypeptide(L)'
;MVRTELKVKAPEGTEIRESETLTQWDIPNLVFTVETDERGLSVHIHAVWVPSRLRGKGIGTAMLKALEEAVAQAGGGVIWGEAFPYTEGKGATYREVRELIRWWEKRGYEPQEDLSLLKDAYREQAKKWDMNPSEIQLGYDEVAHLTWFEKEIPETD
;
A
#
# COMPACT_ATOMS: atom_id res chain seq x y z
N MET A 1 15.37 -1.78 -15.97
CA MET A 1 14.37 -1.42 -14.95
C MET A 1 14.03 0.05 -15.10
N VAL A 2 12.80 0.39 -15.49
CA VAL A 2 12.33 1.77 -15.64
C VAL A 2 11.46 2.09 -14.42
N ARG A 3 11.80 3.15 -13.68
CA ARG A 3 11.00 3.64 -12.55
C ARG A 3 10.06 4.72 -13.08
N THR A 4 8.76 4.50 -13.01
CA THR A 4 7.72 5.40 -13.54
C THR A 4 6.96 6.04 -12.37
N GLU A 5 6.71 7.35 -12.44
CA GLU A 5 5.88 8.07 -11.46
C GLU A 5 4.50 8.39 -12.05
N LEU A 6 3.42 7.99 -11.37
CA LEU A 6 2.05 8.36 -11.74
C LEU A 6 1.57 9.53 -10.86
N LYS A 7 1.29 10.69 -11.45
CA LYS A 7 0.71 11.84 -10.75
C LYS A 7 -0.81 11.85 -10.91
N VAL A 8 -1.55 11.60 -9.83
CA VAL A 8 -3.01 11.55 -9.83
C VAL A 8 -3.58 12.86 -9.29
N LYS A 9 -4.58 13.45 -9.98
CA LYS A 9 -5.30 14.62 -9.48
C LYS A 9 -6.14 14.25 -8.27
N ALA A 10 -6.19 15.13 -7.26
CA ALA A 10 -7.08 14.95 -6.12
C ALA A 10 -8.56 14.88 -6.58
N PRO A 11 -9.42 14.09 -5.90
CA PRO A 11 -10.85 14.02 -6.22
C PRO A 11 -11.51 15.40 -6.12
N GLU A 12 -12.54 15.62 -6.96
CA GLU A 12 -13.40 16.82 -6.88
C GLU A 12 -13.97 16.97 -5.45
N GLY A 13 -13.86 18.19 -4.90
CA GLY A 13 -14.30 18.49 -3.53
C GLY A 13 -13.20 18.42 -2.45
N THR A 14 -11.94 18.16 -2.82
CA THR A 14 -10.82 18.25 -1.87
C THR A 14 -10.46 19.72 -1.61
N GLU A 15 -11.06 20.34 -0.60
CA GLU A 15 -10.66 21.68 -0.14
C GLU A 15 -9.25 21.65 0.46
N ILE A 16 -8.30 22.27 -0.24
CA ILE A 16 -6.97 22.61 0.27
C ILE A 16 -7.06 24.09 0.66
N ARG A 17 -6.98 24.40 1.95
CA ARG A 17 -7.02 25.80 2.43
C ARG A 17 -5.84 26.56 1.83
N GLU A 18 -6.08 27.74 1.28
CA GLU A 18 -5.10 28.59 0.57
C GLU A 18 -3.84 28.97 1.38
N SER A 19 -3.80 28.69 2.68
CA SER A 19 -2.69 29.05 3.57
C SER A 19 -1.73 27.91 3.93
N GLU A 20 -1.93 26.67 3.45
CA GLU A 20 -0.98 25.58 3.70
C GLU A 20 0.06 25.47 2.58
N THR A 21 1.32 25.79 2.89
CA THR A 21 2.45 25.52 2.01
C THR A 21 2.61 24.01 1.87
N LEU A 22 2.12 23.45 0.76
CA LEU A 22 2.39 22.06 0.36
C LEU A 22 3.88 21.95 0.04
N THR A 23 4.64 21.21 0.84
CA THR A 23 5.99 20.80 0.46
C THR A 23 5.89 19.70 -0.61
N GLN A 24 6.97 19.42 -1.35
CA GLN A 24 7.00 18.27 -2.28
C GLN A 24 6.68 16.94 -1.57
N TRP A 25 6.97 16.87 -0.27
CA TRP A 25 6.62 15.78 0.64
C TRP A 25 5.17 15.82 1.13
N ASP A 26 4.32 16.71 0.62
CA ASP A 26 2.89 16.76 0.89
C ASP A 26 2.04 16.29 -0.31
N ILE A 27 2.68 15.78 -1.37
CA ILE A 27 2.01 15.33 -2.60
C ILE A 27 1.79 13.83 -2.53
N PRO A 28 0.53 13.34 -2.48
CA PRO A 28 0.24 11.91 -2.52
C PRO A 28 0.98 11.26 -3.70
N ASN A 29 1.65 10.15 -3.44
CA ASN A 29 2.52 9.51 -4.42
C ASN A 29 2.32 7.99 -4.41
N LEU A 30 2.41 7.40 -5.61
CA LEU A 30 2.38 5.97 -5.83
C LEU A 30 3.66 5.59 -6.58
N VAL A 31 4.51 4.82 -5.92
CA VAL A 31 5.80 4.36 -6.47
C VAL A 31 5.66 2.90 -6.83
N PHE A 32 5.90 2.58 -8.10
CA PHE A 32 5.81 1.22 -8.61
C PHE A 32 6.87 0.92 -9.67
N THR A 33 7.15 -0.35 -9.89
CA THR A 33 7.92 -0.86 -11.03
C THR A 33 7.00 -1.65 -11.94
N VAL A 34 7.25 -1.56 -13.23
CA VAL A 34 6.53 -2.31 -14.26
C VAL A 34 7.50 -3.28 -14.88
N GLU A 35 7.08 -4.53 -14.96
CA GLU A 35 7.79 -5.62 -15.61
C GLU A 35 6.85 -6.28 -16.62
N THR A 36 7.41 -6.82 -17.68
CA THR A 36 6.67 -7.57 -18.70
C THR A 36 7.39 -8.88 -18.90
N ASP A 37 6.70 -9.98 -18.66
CA ASP A 37 7.22 -11.33 -18.86
C ASP A 37 6.22 -12.17 -19.70
N GLU A 38 6.45 -13.47 -19.76
CA GLU A 38 5.63 -14.43 -20.50
C GLU A 38 4.20 -14.57 -19.93
N ARG A 39 3.95 -14.06 -18.71
CA ARG A 39 2.64 -14.03 -18.04
C ARG A 39 1.90 -12.71 -18.27
N GLY A 40 2.54 -11.72 -18.91
CA GLY A 40 1.96 -10.43 -19.23
C GLY A 40 2.56 -9.28 -18.43
N LEU A 41 1.78 -8.22 -18.21
CA LEU A 41 2.19 -7.06 -17.44
C LEU A 41 2.16 -7.37 -15.94
N SER A 42 3.26 -7.08 -15.24
CA SER A 42 3.38 -7.20 -13.79
C SER A 42 3.73 -5.84 -13.19
N VAL A 43 2.99 -5.39 -12.19
CA VAL A 43 3.20 -4.11 -11.52
C VAL A 43 3.42 -4.33 -10.03
N HIS A 44 4.63 -4.01 -9.56
CA HIS A 44 4.97 -4.04 -8.15
C HIS A 44 4.84 -2.64 -7.54
N ILE A 45 3.93 -2.49 -6.58
CA ILE A 45 3.77 -1.28 -5.78
C ILE A 45 4.76 -1.31 -4.61
N HIS A 46 5.77 -0.44 -4.67
CA HIS A 46 6.75 -0.26 -3.59
C HIS A 46 6.21 0.61 -2.46
N ALA A 47 5.39 1.61 -2.80
CA ALA A 47 4.86 2.54 -1.80
C ALA A 47 3.59 3.25 -2.29
N VAL A 48 2.61 3.33 -1.39
CA VAL A 48 1.46 4.23 -1.49
C VAL A 48 1.57 5.26 -0.36
N TRP A 49 1.91 6.50 -0.71
CA TRP A 49 2.10 7.56 0.26
C TRP A 49 0.96 8.58 0.21
N VAL A 50 0.31 8.80 1.35
CA VAL A 50 -0.70 9.84 1.54
C VAL A 50 -0.37 10.60 2.84
N PRO A 51 -0.25 11.94 2.80
CA PRO A 51 0.03 12.72 4.00
C PRO A 51 -1.08 12.52 5.03
N SER A 52 -0.73 12.47 6.32
CA SER A 52 -1.67 12.16 7.41
C SER A 52 -2.94 13.02 7.37
N ARG A 53 -2.83 14.33 7.12
CA ARG A 53 -3.95 15.28 6.99
C ARG A 53 -4.89 15.02 5.80
N LEU A 54 -4.45 14.23 4.82
CA LEU A 54 -5.21 13.85 3.63
C LEU A 54 -5.71 12.39 3.66
N ARG A 55 -5.29 11.59 4.66
CA ARG A 55 -5.78 10.21 4.82
C ARG A 55 -7.28 10.20 5.12
N GLY A 56 -7.94 9.09 4.78
CA GLY A 56 -9.40 8.96 4.93
C GLY A 56 -10.23 9.70 3.87
N LYS A 57 -9.62 10.52 3.01
CA LYS A 57 -10.30 11.23 1.91
C LYS A 57 -10.37 10.45 0.59
N GLY A 58 -10.08 9.16 0.62
CA GLY A 58 -10.11 8.29 -0.58
C GLY A 58 -8.96 8.49 -1.58
N ILE A 59 -7.96 9.32 -1.28
CA ILE A 59 -6.84 9.59 -2.21
C ILE A 59 -6.05 8.33 -2.57
N GLY A 60 -5.66 7.51 -1.58
CA GLY A 60 -4.99 6.24 -1.85
C GLY A 60 -5.82 5.31 -2.73
N THR A 61 -7.13 5.26 -2.46
CA THR A 61 -8.11 4.50 -3.27
C THR A 61 -8.17 5.01 -4.71
N ALA A 62 -8.14 6.33 -4.92
CA ALA A 62 -8.15 6.93 -6.25
C ALA A 62 -6.84 6.65 -7.00
N MET A 63 -5.69 6.74 -6.33
CA MET A 63 -4.39 6.42 -6.93
C MET A 63 -4.31 4.97 -7.39
N LEU A 64 -4.71 4.04 -6.52
CA LEU A 64 -4.68 2.62 -6.84
C LEU A 64 -5.69 2.28 -7.96
N LYS A 65 -6.86 2.93 -7.98
CA LYS A 65 -7.84 2.77 -9.06
C LYS A 65 -7.30 3.26 -10.41
N ALA A 66 -6.63 4.41 -10.44
CA ALA A 66 -6.01 4.91 -11.66
C ALA A 66 -4.93 3.96 -12.19
N LEU A 67 -4.17 3.31 -11.29
CA LEU A 67 -3.20 2.30 -11.69
C LEU A 67 -3.87 1.04 -12.25
N GLU A 68 -4.92 0.55 -11.59
CA GLU A 68 -5.72 -0.60 -12.08
C GLU A 68 -6.30 -0.32 -13.47
N GLU A 69 -6.86 0.86 -13.70
CA GLU A 69 -7.37 1.28 -15.01
C GLU A 69 -6.26 1.33 -16.08
N ALA A 70 -5.07 1.84 -15.72
CA ALA A 70 -3.93 1.88 -16.62
C ALA A 70 -3.42 0.48 -17.00
N VAL A 71 -3.41 -0.46 -16.05
CA VAL A 71 -3.05 -1.87 -16.30
C VAL A 71 -4.09 -2.53 -17.19
N ALA A 72 -5.39 -2.33 -16.93
CA ALA A 72 -6.46 -2.89 -17.76
C ALA A 72 -6.36 -2.38 -19.22
N GLN A 73 -6.12 -1.08 -19.41
CA GLN A 73 -5.93 -0.46 -20.73
C GLN A 73 -4.67 -0.93 -21.46
N ALA A 74 -3.68 -1.46 -20.73
CA ALA A 74 -2.45 -2.00 -21.29
C ALA A 74 -2.57 -3.48 -21.71
N GLY A 75 -3.78 -4.07 -21.65
CA GLY A 75 -4.02 -5.48 -21.95
C GLY A 75 -4.11 -6.38 -20.72
N GLY A 76 -4.40 -5.80 -19.55
CA GLY A 76 -4.48 -6.54 -18.29
C GLY A 76 -3.11 -6.92 -17.72
N GLY A 77 -3.11 -7.56 -16.56
CA GLY A 77 -1.90 -7.97 -15.86
C GLY A 77 -2.12 -8.26 -14.38
N VAL A 78 -1.04 -8.30 -13.62
CA VAL A 78 -1.06 -8.52 -12.17
C VAL A 78 -0.51 -7.29 -11.47
N ILE A 79 -1.22 -6.80 -10.45
CA ILE A 79 -0.72 -5.79 -9.53
C ILE A 79 -0.46 -6.46 -8.19
N TRP A 80 0.73 -6.23 -7.62
CA TRP A 80 1.09 -6.76 -6.31
C TRP A 80 1.87 -5.75 -5.48
N GLY A 81 1.90 -5.95 -4.16
CA GLY A 81 2.65 -5.08 -3.25
C GLY A 81 2.44 -5.42 -1.78
N GLU A 82 3.17 -4.68 -0.94
CA GLU A 82 3.18 -4.86 0.50
C GLU A 82 2.15 -3.99 1.23
N ALA A 83 1.30 -4.62 2.05
CA ALA A 83 0.38 -3.94 2.95
C ALA A 83 1.06 -3.50 4.26
N PHE A 84 2.21 -2.82 4.15
CA PHE A 84 2.94 -2.26 5.29
C PHE A 84 3.03 -0.73 5.19
N PRO A 85 2.66 0.03 6.24
CA PRO A 85 2.69 1.48 6.18
C PRO A 85 4.13 2.01 6.29
N TYR A 86 4.40 3.14 5.64
CA TYR A 86 5.67 3.85 5.84
C TYR A 86 5.75 4.44 7.26
N THR A 87 6.82 4.14 7.99
CA THR A 87 6.93 4.42 9.45
C THR A 87 8.18 5.20 9.86
N GLU A 88 8.96 5.77 8.92
CA GLU A 88 10.23 6.47 9.22
C GLU A 88 11.17 5.66 10.14
N GLY A 89 11.18 4.33 10.01
CA GLY A 89 11.99 3.42 10.82
C GLY A 89 11.44 3.12 12.21
N LYS A 90 10.28 3.66 12.60
CA LYS A 90 9.64 3.38 13.90
C LYS A 90 8.92 2.03 13.94
N GLY A 91 8.68 1.43 12.78
CA GLY A 91 7.83 0.24 12.67
C GLY A 91 6.34 0.59 12.75
N ALA A 92 5.49 -0.41 12.54
CA ALA A 92 4.04 -0.28 12.55
C ALA A 92 3.44 -1.12 13.67
N THR A 93 2.33 -0.68 14.23
CA THR A 93 1.53 -1.53 15.13
C THR A 93 0.73 -2.56 14.34
N TYR A 94 0.36 -3.68 14.99
CA TYR A 94 -0.50 -4.69 14.37
C TYR A 94 -1.82 -4.08 13.88
N ARG A 95 -2.35 -3.09 14.60
CA ARG A 95 -3.58 -2.39 14.22
C ARG A 95 -3.40 -1.64 12.90
N GLU A 96 -2.33 -0.87 12.74
CA GLU A 96 -2.07 -0.09 11.54
C GLU A 96 -1.87 -1.01 10.32
N VAL A 97 -1.09 -2.09 10.46
CA VAL A 97 -0.91 -3.07 9.38
C VAL A 97 -2.24 -3.74 9.03
N ARG A 98 -3.05 -4.12 10.04
CA ARG A 98 -4.36 -4.75 9.80
C ARG A 98 -5.37 -3.82 9.13
N GLU A 99 -5.35 -2.54 9.46
CA GLU A 99 -6.19 -1.53 8.79
C GLU A 99 -5.81 -1.40 7.32
N LEU A 100 -4.52 -1.44 7.00
CA LEU A 100 -4.03 -1.42 5.62
C LEU A 100 -4.38 -2.71 4.86
N ILE A 101 -4.17 -3.89 5.45
CA ILE A 101 -4.60 -5.19 4.90
C ILE A 101 -6.08 -5.14 4.50
N ARG A 102 -6.95 -4.70 5.41
CA ARG A 102 -8.39 -4.58 5.12
C ARG A 102 -8.70 -3.63 3.98
N TRP A 103 -7.87 -2.61 3.76
CA TRP A 103 -8.02 -1.70 2.64
C TRP A 103 -7.66 -2.38 1.31
N TRP A 104 -6.62 -3.22 1.26
CA TRP A 104 -6.27 -4.05 0.11
C TRP A 104 -7.36 -5.11 -0.18
N GLU A 105 -7.80 -5.87 0.83
CA GLU A 105 -8.85 -6.90 0.69
C GLU A 105 -10.16 -6.33 0.13
N LYS A 106 -10.59 -5.15 0.61
CA LYS A 106 -11.80 -4.47 0.11
C LYS A 106 -11.76 -4.12 -1.37
N ARG A 107 -10.56 -4.12 -1.97
CA ARG A 107 -10.35 -3.85 -3.40
C ARG A 107 -10.17 -5.12 -4.23
N GLY A 108 -10.31 -6.28 -3.60
CA GLY A 108 -10.16 -7.59 -4.24
C GLY A 108 -8.71 -8.01 -4.42
N TYR A 109 -7.78 -7.49 -3.60
CA TYR A 109 -6.44 -8.06 -3.51
C TYR A 109 -6.44 -9.21 -2.51
N GLU A 110 -5.72 -10.26 -2.86
CA GLU A 110 -5.64 -11.49 -2.09
C GLU A 110 -4.26 -11.62 -1.43
N PRO A 111 -4.21 -11.98 -0.14
CA PRO A 111 -2.94 -12.20 0.53
C PRO A 111 -2.26 -13.44 -0.04
N GLN A 112 -0.93 -13.35 -0.21
CA GLN A 112 -0.10 -14.46 -0.68
C GLN A 112 0.38 -15.38 0.44
N GLU A 113 0.27 -14.90 1.68
CA GLU A 113 0.70 -15.60 2.88
C GLU A 113 -0.47 -15.77 3.86
N ASP A 114 -0.36 -16.74 4.77
CA ASP A 114 -1.31 -16.87 5.87
C ASP A 114 -1.16 -15.69 6.85
N LEU A 115 -2.12 -14.77 6.84
CA LEU A 115 -2.16 -13.60 7.73
C LEU A 115 -2.23 -13.96 9.23
N SER A 116 -2.46 -15.23 9.59
CA SER A 116 -2.32 -15.70 10.96
C SER A 116 -0.87 -15.59 11.45
N LEU A 117 0.11 -15.80 10.56
CA LEU A 117 1.55 -15.68 10.84
C LEU A 117 1.92 -14.26 11.26
N LEU A 118 1.33 -13.25 10.63
CA LEU A 118 1.52 -11.85 11.01
C LEU A 118 1.10 -11.63 12.47
N LYS A 119 -0.08 -12.13 12.86
CA LYS A 119 -0.58 -11.97 14.23
C LYS A 119 0.33 -12.67 15.24
N ASP A 120 0.86 -13.83 14.89
CA ASP A 120 1.75 -14.59 15.76
C ASP A 120 3.11 -13.90 15.89
N ALA A 121 3.68 -13.32 14.83
CA ALA A 121 4.89 -12.51 14.89
C ALA A 121 4.80 -11.36 15.92
N TYR A 122 3.70 -10.58 15.90
CA TYR A 122 3.49 -9.52 16.89
C TYR A 122 3.35 -10.06 18.32
N ARG A 123 2.70 -11.22 18.51
CA ARG A 123 2.53 -11.84 19.83
C ARG A 123 3.84 -12.39 20.37
N GLU A 124 4.64 -13.01 19.52
CA GLU A 124 5.94 -13.56 19.89
C GLU A 124 6.91 -12.44 20.29
N GLN A 125 6.94 -11.34 19.53
CA GLN A 125 7.78 -10.20 19.90
C GLN A 125 7.31 -9.54 21.20
N ALA A 126 5.99 -9.38 21.39
CA ALA A 126 5.42 -8.86 22.63
C ALA A 126 5.88 -9.67 23.86
N LYS A 127 5.84 -11.01 23.75
CA LYS A 127 6.33 -11.91 24.81
C LYS A 127 7.83 -11.76 25.02
N LYS A 128 8.62 -11.69 23.95
CA LYS A 128 10.08 -11.60 24.01
C LYS A 128 10.54 -10.31 24.70
N TRP A 129 9.81 -9.22 24.49
CA TRP A 129 10.15 -7.91 25.05
C TRP A 129 9.44 -7.59 26.37
N ASP A 130 8.60 -8.50 26.89
CA ASP A 130 7.76 -8.28 28.07
C ASP A 130 6.92 -7.00 27.95
N MET A 131 6.29 -6.83 26.78
CA MET A 131 5.51 -5.65 26.42
C MET A 131 4.06 -5.99 26.12
N ASN A 132 3.20 -4.98 26.23
CA ASN A 132 1.82 -5.11 25.77
C ASN A 132 1.78 -5.30 24.24
N PRO A 133 1.11 -6.34 23.71
CA PRO A 133 1.01 -6.56 22.27
C PRO A 133 0.44 -5.40 21.46
N SER A 134 -0.36 -4.52 22.06
CA SER A 134 -0.90 -3.33 21.39
C SER A 134 0.12 -2.21 21.19
N GLU A 135 1.25 -2.27 21.91
CA GLU A 135 2.31 -1.24 21.90
C GLU A 135 3.51 -1.66 21.05
N ILE A 136 3.57 -2.93 20.63
CA ILE A 136 4.62 -3.41 19.74
C ILE A 136 4.53 -2.73 18.38
N GLN A 137 5.68 -2.20 17.96
CA GLN A 137 5.92 -1.72 16.61
C GLN A 137 6.98 -2.61 15.98
N LEU A 138 6.63 -3.31 14.90
CA LEU A 138 7.57 -4.13 14.13
C LEU A 138 8.00 -3.36 12.88
N GLY A 139 9.29 -3.46 12.55
CA GLY A 139 9.88 -2.87 11.36
C GLY A 139 9.42 -3.53 10.06
N TYR A 140 9.68 -2.85 8.94
CA TYR A 140 9.38 -3.37 7.60
C TYR A 140 10.01 -4.75 7.38
N ASP A 141 11.31 -4.88 7.64
CA ASP A 141 12.07 -6.11 7.42
C ASP A 141 11.58 -7.30 8.27
N GLU A 142 10.88 -7.03 9.38
CA GLU A 142 10.39 -8.07 10.28
C GLU A 142 9.09 -8.72 9.78
N VAL A 143 8.21 -7.97 9.10
CA VAL A 143 6.85 -8.45 8.80
C VAL A 143 6.32 -8.12 7.41
N ALA A 144 7.00 -7.30 6.60
CA ALA A 144 6.49 -6.91 5.27
C ALA A 144 6.27 -8.11 4.34
N HIS A 145 7.13 -9.13 4.44
CA HIS A 145 7.01 -10.39 3.70
C HIS A 145 5.71 -11.16 4.01
N LEU A 146 5.09 -10.95 5.18
CA LEU A 146 3.82 -11.54 5.58
C LEU A 146 2.61 -10.71 5.11
N THR A 147 2.86 -9.61 4.41
CA THR A 147 1.85 -8.64 3.97
C THR A 147 1.83 -8.49 2.46
N TRP A 148 2.21 -9.54 1.73
CA TRP A 148 2.16 -9.55 0.27
C TRP A 148 0.74 -9.77 -0.23
N PHE A 149 0.30 -8.91 -1.13
CA PHE A 149 -1.01 -8.94 -1.76
C PHE A 149 -0.87 -8.89 -3.27
N GLU A 150 -1.74 -9.60 -3.97
CA GLU A 150 -1.82 -9.54 -5.43
C GLU A 150 -3.26 -9.44 -5.91
N LYS A 151 -3.44 -8.92 -7.11
CA LYS A 151 -4.71 -8.88 -7.83
C LYS A 151 -4.47 -9.00 -9.31
N GLU A 152 -5.18 -9.92 -9.94
CA GLU A 152 -5.29 -9.99 -11.39
C GLU A 152 -6.24 -8.88 -11.89
N ILE A 153 -5.79 -8.16 -12.90
CA ILE A 153 -6.51 -7.10 -13.57
C ILE A 153 -6.81 -7.56 -14.99
N PRO A 154 -8.09 -7.74 -15.36
CA PRO A 154 -8.44 -8.14 -16.71
C PRO A 154 -8.17 -7.01 -17.71
N GLU A 155 -8.01 -7.36 -18.97
CA GLU A 155 -8.03 -6.38 -20.06
C GLU A 155 -9.41 -5.73 -20.20
N THR A 156 -9.45 -4.49 -20.68
CA THR A 156 -10.70 -3.85 -21.10
C THR A 156 -11.09 -4.29 -22.51
N ASP A 157 -12.34 -4.75 -22.67
CA ASP A 157 -12.99 -5.03 -23.97
C ASP A 157 -12.99 -3.82 -24.93
#